data_AF-A0A941WS50-F1
#
_entry.id   AF-A0A941WS50-F1
#
_cell.length_a   1.000
_cell.length_b   1.000
_cell.length_c   1.000
_cell.angle_alpha   90.00
_cell.angle_beta   90.00
_cell.angle_gamma   90.00
#
_symmetry.space_group_name_H-M   'P 1'
#
loop_
_entity.id
_entity.type
_entity.pdbx_description
1 polymer ?
#
loop_
_entity_poly.entity_id
_entity_poly.type
_entity_poly.pdbx_seq_one_letter_code
_entity_poly.pdbx_strand_id
1 'polypeptide(L)' 'MNKKRVCEILKSKEKYDVFYDNRPVWIQEIDGNNIAKIGFVDKVEERDVYLKDLYE' A
#
# COMPACT_ATOMS: atom_id res chain seq x y z
N MET A 1 -2.72 -8.30 0.27
CA MET A 1 -1.51 -8.41 1.13
C MET A 1 -1.89 -8.50 2.61
N ASN A 2 -0.92 -8.70 3.51
CA ASN A 2 -1.16 -8.71 4.97
C ASN A 2 -0.25 -7.69 5.68
N LYS A 3 -0.58 -7.38 6.94
CA LYS A 3 0.15 -6.37 7.75
C LYS A 3 1.65 -6.64 7.86
N LYS A 4 2.05 -7.90 8.03
CA LYS A 4 3.46 -8.27 8.13
C LYS A 4 4.22 -7.92 6.85
N ARG A 5 3.67 -8.29 5.68
CA ARG A 5 4.28 -8.00 4.38
C ARG A 5 4.40 -6.50 4.12
N VAL A 6 3.37 -5.73 4.45
CA VAL A 6 3.43 -4.28 4.27
C VAL A 6 4.45 -3.63 5.21
N CYS A 7 4.54 -4.10 6.46
CA CYS A 7 5.60 -3.63 7.37
C CYS A 7 7.01 -3.99 6.88
N GLU A 8 7.20 -5.12 6.19
CA GLU A 8 8.48 -5.48 5.57
C GLU A 8 8.82 -4.50 4.44
N ILE A 9 7.85 -4.18 3.58
CA ILE A 9 8.02 -3.22 2.47
C ILE A 9 8.39 -1.84 2.99
N LEU A 10 7.70 -1.34 4.02
CA LEU A 10 8.00 -0.03 4.62
C LEU A 10 9.37 0.03 5.32
N LYS A 11 9.91 -1.12 5.77
CA LYS A 11 11.23 -1.20 6.44
C LYS A 11 12.37 -1.51 5.48
N SER A 12 12.06 -2.09 4.32
CA SER A 12 13.03 -2.45 3.31
C SER A 12 13.51 -1.22 2.56
N LYS A 13 14.75 -1.27 2.04
CA LYS A 13 15.30 -0.25 1.15
C LYS A 13 15.04 -0.57 -0.33
N GLU A 14 14.48 -1.75 -0.60
CA GLU A 14 14.13 -2.18 -1.95
C GLU A 14 12.84 -1.50 -2.42
N LYS A 15 12.71 -1.31 -3.74
CA LYS A 15 11.47 -0.85 -4.34
C LYS A 15 10.57 -2.04 -4.59
N TYR A 16 9.34 -1.96 -4.10
CA TYR A 16 8.29 -2.93 -4.39
C TYR A 16 7.21 -2.22 -5.18
N ASP A 17 6.80 -2.82 -6.30
CA ASP A 17 5.61 -2.39 -7.01
C ASP A 17 4.40 -2.87 -6.20
N VAL A 18 3.50 -1.96 -5.88
CA VAL A 18 2.25 -2.26 -5.18
C VAL A 18 1.10 -1.71 -6.00
N PHE A 19 0.04 -2.48 -6.12
CA PHE A 19 -1.12 -2.17 -6.91
C PHE A 19 -2.40 -2.20 -6.08
N TYR A 20 -3.32 -1.32 -6.45
CA TYR A 20 -4.71 -1.33 -6.02
C TYR A 20 -5.57 -1.10 -7.27
N ASP A 21 -6.53 -1.99 -7.52
CA ASP A 21 -7.42 -1.90 -8.69
C ASP A 21 -6.66 -1.71 -10.02
N ASN A 22 -5.60 -2.51 -10.22
CA ASN A 22 -4.69 -2.46 -11.38
C ASN A 22 -3.96 -1.13 -11.58
N ARG A 23 -3.94 -0.24 -10.58
CA ARG A 23 -3.19 1.01 -10.61
C ARG A 23 -2.02 0.96 -9.65
N PRO A 24 -0.83 1.47 -10.04
CA PRO A 24 0.33 1.52 -9.15
C PRO A 24 0.10 2.54 -8.04
N VAL A 25 0.43 2.14 -6.81
CA VAL A 25 0.23 2.94 -5.60
C VAL A 25 1.46 2.87 -4.70
N TRP A 26 1.70 3.92 -3.92
CA TRP A 26 2.58 3.85 -2.75
C TRP A 26 1.75 3.72 -1.47
N ILE A 27 2.35 3.11 -0.45
CA ILE A 27 1.76 2.99 0.88
C ILE A 27 2.34 4.09 1.75
N GLN A 28 1.50 4.97 2.28
CA GLN A 28 1.93 6.09 3.11
C GLN A 28 1.93 5.72 4.60
N GLU A 29 0.84 5.12 5.05
CA GLU A 29 0.62 4.75 6.45
C GLU A 29 -0.23 3.48 6.54
N ILE A 30 -0.10 2.75 7.66
CA ILE A 30 -0.98 1.63 8.01
C ILE A 30 -1.58 1.90 9.38
N ASP A 31 -2.91 1.84 9.46
CA ASP A 31 -3.64 1.90 10.72
C ASP A 31 -3.62 0.54 11.46
N GLY A 32 -3.93 0.58 12.76
CA GLY A 32 -4.11 -0.61 13.60
C GLY A 32 -5.08 -1.65 13.03
N ASN A 33 -6.08 -1.21 12.26
CA ASN A 33 -7.21 -2.03 11.78
C ASN A 33 -7.02 -2.71 10.40
N ASN A 34 -5.77 -2.94 9.95
CA ASN A 34 -5.47 -3.49 8.61
C ASN A 34 -5.98 -2.63 7.44
N ILE A 35 -6.01 -1.32 7.67
CA ILE A 35 -6.29 -0.31 6.65
C ILE A 35 -4.96 0.38 6.35
N ALA A 36 -4.66 0.60 5.07
CA ALA A 36 -3.54 1.41 4.64
C ALA A 36 -4.04 2.65 3.90
N LYS A 37 -3.40 3.78 4.18
CA LYS A 37 -3.51 4.97 3.38
C LYS A 37 -2.58 4.83 2.19
N ILE A 38 -3.14 4.73 1.00
CA ILE A 38 -2.40 4.67 -0.26
C ILE A 38 -2.45 6.01 -0.99
N GLY A 39 -1.43 6.28 -1.80
CA GLY A 39 -1.48 7.34 -2.80
C GLY A 39 -1.22 6.75 -4.18
N PHE A 40 -1.95 7.25 -5.16
CA PHE A 40 -1.82 6.78 -6.54
C PHE A 40 -0.60 7.42 -7.20
N VAL A 41 0.17 6.63 -7.95
CA VAL A 41 1.39 7.14 -8.63
C VAL A 41 1.01 8.00 -9.85
N ASP A 42 -0.10 7.69 -10.50
CA ASP A 42 -0.56 8.38 -11.71
C ASP A 42 -1.33 9.68 -11.44
N LYS A 43 -1.86 9.88 -10.23
CA LYS A 43 -2.67 11.05 -9.87
C LYS A 43 -2.45 11.47 -8.42
N VAL A 44 -2.64 12.75 -8.14
CA VAL A 44 -2.71 13.28 -6.76
C VAL A 44 -4.06 12.87 -6.14
N GLU A 45 -4.19 11.59 -5.83
CA GLU A 45 -5.34 10.98 -5.18
C GLU A 45 -4.82 10.10 -4.04
N GLU A 46 -5.50 10.15 -2.90
CA GLU A 46 -5.23 9.31 -1.74
C GLU A 46 -6.50 8.53 -1.37
N ARG A 47 -6.33 7.32 -0.86
CA ARG A 47 -7.47 6.50 -0.42
C ARG A 47 -7.07 5.59 0.73
N ASP A 48 -8.00 5.37 1.65
CA ASP A 48 -7.89 4.34 2.67
C ASP A 48 -8.46 3.03 2.14
N VAL A 49 -7.63 1.98 2.13
CA VAL A 49 -7.98 0.67 1.56
C VAL A 49 -7.59 -0.45 2.51
N TYR A 50 -8.28 -1.58 2.43
CA TYR A 50 -7.88 -2.74 3.21
C TYR A 50 -6.60 -3.34 2.64
N LEU A 51 -5.69 -3.76 3.52
CA LEU A 51 -4.44 -4.42 3.12
C LEU A 51 -4.64 -5.63 2.23
N LYS A 52 -5.78 -6.34 2.39
CA LYS A 52 -6.13 -7.51 1.58
C LYS A 52 -6.35 -7.15 0.10
N ASP A 53 -6.75 -5.92 -0.19
CA ASP A 53 -7.06 -5.44 -1.54
C ASP A 53 -5.79 -4.96 -2.28
N LEU A 54 -4.67 -4.84 -1.58
CA LEU A 54 -3.36 -4.53 -2.16
C LEU A 54 -2.66 -5.81 -2.63
N TYR A 55 -1.90 -5.72 -3.71
CA TYR A 55 -1.07 -6.80 -4.23
C TYR A 55 0.21 -6.26 -4.87
N GLU A 56 1.19 -7.13 -5.03
CA GLU A 56 2.47 -6.86 -5.72
C GLU A 56 2.34 -7.18 -7.22
#